data_AF-A0A5N6DCA5-F1
#
_entry.id   AF-A0A5N6DCA5-F1
#
_cell.length_a   1.000
_cell.length_b   1.000
_cell.length_c   1.000
_cell.angle_alpha   90.00
_cell.angle_beta   90.00
_cell.angle_gamma   90.00
#
_symmetry.space_group_name_H-M   'P 1'
#
loop_
_entity.id
_entity.type
_entity.pdbx_description
1 polymer ?
#
loop_
_entity_poly.entity_id
_entity_poly.type
_entity_poly.pdbx_seq_one_letter_code
_entity_poly.pdbx_strand_id
1 'polypeptide(L)'
;MSALPIGGKPEPPYTVGWRSVEFVAGRLEKAQRSPVERFLRHPLLPGLDKPRNVDLEIIEVKKGGDNHDSQVVIVEVLGHIQRLKKGRRAVAKFYDPLYFDDDEGFLNPFACVDRHYYTHESAAYITLVDLMGKKIAEFYGSFSVSIPVDESHTRTVRLILLEYISGKPMLAADPEDYNQLSRQVLKSAIDFESLVYERDILLTDFMLRNIILVDSASCSEKPAWSSLTLAEPFLAV
;
A
#
# COMPACT_ATOMS: atom_id res chain seq x y z
N MET A 1 -10.84 -21.81 -24.49
CA MET A 1 -10.40 -21.06 -23.30
C MET A 1 -9.03 -20.49 -23.60
N SER A 2 -9.02 -19.27 -24.13
CA SER A 2 -7.87 -18.66 -24.83
C SER A 2 -7.08 -17.74 -23.90
N ALA A 3 -5.84 -18.13 -23.64
CA ALA A 3 -4.83 -17.32 -22.96
C ALA A 3 -4.30 -16.24 -23.93
N LEU A 4 -4.14 -15.01 -23.45
CA LEU A 4 -3.51 -13.92 -24.20
C LEU A 4 -2.18 -13.53 -23.56
N PRO A 5 -1.08 -13.43 -24.33
CA PRO A 5 0.23 -13.05 -23.83
C PRO A 5 0.46 -11.54 -24.00
N ILE A 6 1.08 -10.88 -23.02
CA ILE A 6 1.46 -9.46 -23.13
C ILE A 6 2.93 -9.30 -22.71
N GLY A 7 3.74 -8.73 -23.60
CA GLY A 7 5.18 -8.55 -23.50
C GLY A 7 5.62 -7.23 -22.86
N GLY A 8 6.84 -7.20 -22.30
CA GLY A 8 7.40 -6.10 -21.52
C GLY A 8 8.60 -5.38 -22.14
N LYS A 9 8.78 -4.11 -21.78
CA LYS A 9 9.91 -3.19 -22.04
C LYS A 9 10.00 -2.12 -20.89
N PRO A 10 11.13 -1.39 -20.71
CA PRO A 10 11.69 -1.02 -19.38
C PRO A 10 11.23 0.33 -18.75
N GLU A 11 11.67 0.58 -17.50
CA GLU A 11 11.18 1.57 -16.49
C GLU A 11 11.25 3.03 -16.92
N PRO A 12 10.25 3.86 -16.56
CA PRO A 12 10.36 5.30 -16.73
C PRO A 12 11.26 5.91 -15.64
N PRO A 13 11.98 7.00 -15.97
CA PRO A 13 12.90 7.64 -15.07
C PRO A 13 12.16 8.37 -13.94
N TYR A 14 12.77 8.34 -12.76
CA TYR A 14 12.45 9.18 -11.60
C TYR A 14 12.26 10.64 -12.03
N THR A 15 11.05 11.18 -11.93
CA THR A 15 10.83 12.63 -12.09
C THR A 15 10.46 13.24 -10.75
N VAL A 16 11.44 13.89 -10.15
CA VAL A 16 11.27 14.81 -9.01
C VAL A 16 10.48 16.02 -9.52
N GLY A 17 9.19 16.06 -9.27
CA GLY A 17 8.35 17.19 -9.63
C GLY A 17 6.89 16.97 -9.28
N TRP A 18 6.36 17.85 -8.42
CA TRP A 18 4.94 17.99 -8.06
C TRP A 18 4.09 18.33 -9.30
N ARG A 19 3.89 17.38 -10.22
CA ARG A 19 3.05 17.52 -11.42
C ARG A 19 1.72 16.77 -11.28
N SER A 20 1.15 16.77 -10.09
CA SER A 20 -0.16 16.15 -9.83
C SER A 20 -1.28 17.14 -9.58
N VAL A 21 -1.01 18.43 -9.76
CA VAL A 21 -2.04 19.47 -9.77
C VAL A 21 -2.89 19.34 -11.03
N GLU A 22 -4.21 19.39 -10.87
CA GLU A 22 -5.16 19.32 -11.98
C GLU A 22 -5.04 20.57 -12.87
N PHE A 23 -4.59 20.38 -14.11
CA PHE A 23 -4.48 21.48 -15.07
C PHE A 23 -5.85 21.88 -15.64
N VAL A 24 -5.94 23.08 -16.25
CA VAL A 24 -7.16 23.58 -16.91
C VAL A 24 -7.77 22.56 -17.88
N ALA A 25 -6.93 21.82 -18.61
CA ALA A 25 -7.38 20.76 -19.51
C ALA A 25 -8.03 19.57 -18.76
N GLY A 26 -7.49 19.17 -17.61
CA GLY A 26 -8.05 18.11 -16.77
C GLY A 26 -9.39 18.49 -16.16
N ARG A 27 -9.54 19.75 -15.72
CA ARG A 27 -10.82 20.28 -15.23
C ARG A 27 -11.91 20.29 -16.30
N LEU A 28 -11.56 20.63 -17.54
CA LEU A 28 -12.49 20.53 -18.67
C LEU A 28 -12.88 19.08 -18.97
N GLU A 29 -11.94 18.15 -18.85
CA GLU A 29 -12.23 16.73 -19.01
C GLU A 29 -13.16 16.20 -17.92
N LYS A 30 -12.95 16.58 -16.66
CA LYS A 30 -13.82 16.24 -15.51
C LYS A 30 -15.26 16.74 -15.71
N ALA A 31 -15.44 17.91 -16.32
CA ALA A 31 -16.77 18.48 -16.59
C ALA A 31 -17.51 17.78 -17.76
N GLN A 32 -16.76 17.11 -18.66
CA GLN A 32 -17.32 16.52 -19.88
C GLN A 32 -17.47 15.01 -19.83
N ARG A 33 -16.80 14.33 -18.89
CA ARG A 33 -16.66 12.87 -18.88
C ARG A 33 -16.90 12.29 -17.51
N SER A 34 -17.46 11.09 -17.50
CA SER A 34 -17.53 10.30 -16.28
C SER A 34 -16.13 9.90 -15.78
N PRO A 35 -15.95 9.66 -14.48
CA PRO A 35 -14.68 9.17 -13.92
C PRO A 35 -14.16 7.89 -14.60
N VAL A 36 -15.08 7.00 -14.98
CA VAL A 36 -14.78 5.76 -15.71
C VAL A 36 -14.20 6.03 -17.10
N GLU A 37 -14.79 6.93 -17.87
CA GLU A 37 -14.27 7.29 -19.19
C GLU A 37 -12.91 7.96 -19.12
N ARG A 38 -12.66 8.74 -18.06
CA ARG A 38 -11.33 9.32 -17.79
C ARG A 38 -10.31 8.21 -17.52
N PHE A 39 -10.68 7.20 -16.75
CA PHE A 39 -9.81 6.05 -16.47
C PHE A 39 -9.39 5.32 -17.74
N LEU A 40 -10.35 5.04 -18.64
CA LEU A 40 -10.06 4.35 -19.90
C LEU A 40 -9.13 5.15 -20.82
N ARG A 41 -9.09 6.48 -20.66
CA ARG A 41 -8.19 7.38 -21.41
C ARG A 41 -6.82 7.55 -20.78
N HIS A 42 -6.73 7.39 -19.47
CA HIS A 42 -5.50 7.53 -18.70
C HIS A 42 -5.13 6.19 -18.03
N PRO A 43 -4.75 5.17 -18.83
CA PRO A 43 -4.30 3.91 -18.25
C PRO A 43 -3.03 4.14 -17.42
N LEU A 44 -2.97 3.51 -16.24
CA LEU A 44 -1.80 3.54 -15.35
C LEU A 44 -0.55 3.06 -16.09
N LEU A 45 0.63 3.59 -15.73
CA LEU A 45 1.88 3.15 -16.32
C LEU A 45 2.03 1.63 -16.13
N PRO A 46 2.42 0.86 -17.16
CA PRO A 46 2.66 -0.57 -17.04
C PRO A 46 3.81 -0.85 -16.06
N GLY A 47 3.67 -1.93 -15.27
CA GLY A 47 4.66 -2.35 -14.29
C GLY A 47 5.74 -3.19 -14.96
N LEU A 48 6.90 -3.33 -14.33
CA LEU A 48 8.09 -3.85 -14.99
C LEU A 48 8.46 -5.31 -14.76
N ASP A 49 7.78 -5.99 -13.84
CA ASP A 49 8.17 -7.33 -13.43
C ASP A 49 7.58 -8.45 -14.30
N LYS A 50 8.25 -9.60 -14.26
CA LYS A 50 7.83 -10.85 -14.93
C LYS A 50 6.41 -11.26 -14.47
N PRO A 51 5.58 -11.84 -15.35
CA PRO A 51 4.21 -12.23 -14.99
C PRO A 51 4.24 -13.29 -13.89
N ARG A 52 3.85 -12.86 -12.68
CA ARG A 52 3.52 -13.71 -11.55
C ARG A 52 2.07 -13.45 -11.20
N ASN A 53 1.23 -14.47 -11.39
CA ASN A 53 -0.17 -14.39 -11.02
C ASN A 53 -0.33 -14.86 -9.58
N VAL A 54 -1.20 -14.18 -8.86
CA VAL A 54 -1.52 -14.49 -7.47
C VAL A 54 -3.03 -14.48 -7.34
N ASP A 55 -3.56 -15.60 -6.86
CA ASP A 55 -4.98 -15.72 -6.57
C ASP A 55 -5.21 -15.36 -5.10
N LEU A 56 -6.06 -14.35 -4.89
CA LEU A 56 -6.38 -13.78 -3.59
C LEU A 56 -7.89 -13.82 -3.37
N GLU A 57 -8.31 -14.16 -2.16
CA GLU A 57 -9.69 -14.05 -1.71
C GLU A 57 -9.81 -12.90 -0.71
N ILE A 58 -10.78 -11.99 -0.91
CA ILE A 58 -11.01 -10.89 0.04
C ILE A 58 -11.77 -11.45 1.24
N ILE A 59 -11.16 -11.31 2.43
CA ILE A 59 -11.74 -11.76 3.69
C ILE A 59 -12.44 -10.61 4.42
N GLU A 60 -11.81 -9.43 4.44
CA GLU A 60 -12.32 -8.27 5.17
C GLU A 60 -11.89 -6.97 4.50
N VAL A 61 -12.79 -5.98 4.42
CA VAL A 61 -12.45 -4.62 4.02
C VAL A 61 -12.08 -3.81 5.27
N LYS A 62 -10.83 -3.37 5.39
CA LYS A 62 -10.36 -2.55 6.52
C LYS A 62 -10.55 -1.06 6.29
N LYS A 63 -10.27 -0.61 5.07
CA LYS A 63 -10.49 0.75 4.62
C LYS A 63 -11.00 0.70 3.21
N GLY A 64 -12.25 1.09 3.00
CA GLY A 64 -12.81 1.19 1.66
C GLY A 64 -13.85 2.28 1.54
N GLY A 65 -14.14 2.67 0.30
CA GLY A 65 -15.06 3.74 -0.05
C GLY A 65 -14.36 4.94 -0.68
N ASP A 66 -15.16 5.93 -1.08
CA ASP A 66 -14.72 7.16 -1.74
C ASP A 66 -13.83 8.02 -0.82
N ASN A 67 -13.07 8.94 -1.42
CA ASN A 67 -12.19 9.90 -0.74
C ASN A 67 -11.09 9.24 0.10
N HIS A 68 -10.44 8.23 -0.48
CA HIS A 68 -9.30 7.57 0.13
C HIS A 68 -8.18 7.38 -0.88
N ASP A 69 -6.94 7.73 -0.50
CA ASP A 69 -5.74 7.54 -1.33
C ASP A 69 -5.53 6.08 -1.79
N SER A 70 -6.08 5.14 -1.01
CA SER A 70 -6.03 3.71 -1.28
C SER A 70 -7.12 2.95 -0.53
N GLN A 71 -7.48 1.80 -1.07
CA GLN A 71 -8.40 0.83 -0.46
C GLN A 71 -7.57 -0.29 0.17
N VAL A 72 -7.80 -0.59 1.44
CA VAL A 72 -7.05 -1.60 2.20
C VAL A 72 -7.98 -2.74 2.59
N VAL A 73 -7.63 -3.95 2.18
CA VAL A 73 -8.39 -5.17 2.49
C VAL A 73 -7.46 -6.27 3.01
N ILE A 74 -7.99 -7.12 3.87
CA ILE A 74 -7.35 -8.38 4.25
C ILE A 74 -7.73 -9.43 3.22
N VAL A 75 -6.73 -10.12 2.71
CA VAL A 75 -6.89 -11.21 1.76
C VAL A 75 -6.32 -12.51 2.29
N GLU A 76 -6.85 -13.63 1.82
CA GLU A 76 -6.25 -14.94 1.97
C GLU A 76 -5.63 -15.38 0.63
N VAL A 77 -4.45 -15.97 0.70
CA VAL A 77 -3.73 -16.41 -0.49
C VAL A 77 -4.15 -17.82 -0.88
N LEU A 78 -4.71 -17.95 -2.08
CA LEU A 78 -5.21 -19.23 -2.59
C LEU A 78 -4.12 -20.07 -3.29
N GLY A 79 -3.06 -19.41 -3.75
CA GLY A 79 -1.91 -20.01 -4.44
C GLY A 79 -0.63 -20.06 -3.60
N HIS A 80 0.48 -20.44 -4.24
CA HIS A 80 1.82 -20.38 -3.62
C HIS A 80 2.65 -19.27 -4.28
N ILE A 81 3.03 -18.27 -3.50
CA ILE A 81 4.00 -17.23 -3.91
C ILE A 81 5.31 -17.53 -3.17
N GLN A 82 6.47 -17.23 -3.78
CA GLN A 82 7.80 -17.53 -3.24
C GLN A 82 7.98 -17.25 -1.72
N ARG A 83 7.28 -16.25 -1.16
CA ARG A 83 7.33 -15.87 0.27
C ARG A 83 5.99 -16.03 1.02
N LEU A 84 4.90 -16.36 0.33
CA LEU A 84 3.55 -16.40 0.90
C LEU A 84 2.90 -17.74 0.60
N LYS A 85 2.72 -18.54 1.66
CA LYS A 85 2.11 -19.86 1.59
C LYS A 85 0.59 -19.74 1.42
N LYS A 86 0.00 -20.71 0.74
CA LYS A 86 -1.46 -20.88 0.65
C LYS A 86 -2.09 -20.89 2.04
N GLY A 87 -3.26 -20.26 2.17
CA GLY A 87 -4.03 -20.17 3.41
C GLY A 87 -3.50 -19.13 4.42
N ARG A 88 -2.44 -18.39 4.07
CA ARG A 88 -1.99 -17.25 4.90
C ARG A 88 -2.77 -15.99 4.55
N ARG A 89 -3.01 -15.18 5.57
CA ARG A 89 -3.55 -13.84 5.44
C ARG A 89 -2.45 -12.86 5.01
N ALA A 90 -2.83 -11.89 4.20
CA ALA A 90 -2.03 -10.75 3.80
C ALA A 90 -2.89 -9.50 3.74
N VAL A 91 -2.26 -8.33 3.64
CA VAL A 91 -2.94 -7.05 3.41
C VAL A 91 -2.72 -6.65 1.97
N ALA A 92 -3.81 -6.46 1.22
CA ALA A 92 -3.78 -5.91 -0.13
C ALA A 92 -4.22 -4.45 -0.09
N LYS A 93 -3.37 -3.57 -0.59
CA LYS A 93 -3.63 -2.13 -0.70
C LYS A 93 -3.77 -1.76 -2.16
N PHE A 94 -4.97 -1.38 -2.58
CA PHE A 94 -5.33 -1.00 -3.95
C PHE A 94 -5.26 0.52 -4.11
N TYR A 95 -4.68 0.96 -5.21
CA TYR A 95 -4.65 2.36 -5.60
C TYR A 95 -5.51 2.51 -6.86
N ASP A 96 -6.80 2.75 -6.65
CA ASP A 96 -7.77 2.97 -7.71
C ASP A 96 -8.08 4.47 -7.83
N PRO A 97 -7.63 5.14 -8.90
CA PRO A 97 -7.93 6.55 -9.18
C PRO A 97 -9.42 6.91 -9.10
N LEU A 98 -10.32 5.95 -9.27
CA LEU A 98 -11.77 6.18 -9.20
C LEU A 98 -12.25 6.58 -7.80
N TYR A 99 -11.58 6.09 -6.75
CA TYR A 99 -11.96 6.30 -5.35
C TYR A 99 -11.02 7.28 -4.62
N PHE A 100 -10.06 7.85 -5.35
CA PHE A 100 -9.05 8.75 -4.82
C PHE A 100 -9.68 10.08 -4.38
N ASP A 101 -9.22 10.62 -3.27
CA ASP A 101 -9.61 11.97 -2.82
C ASP A 101 -8.91 13.02 -3.68
N ASP A 102 -9.65 13.62 -4.60
CA ASP A 102 -9.09 14.60 -5.52
C ASP A 102 -9.01 16.03 -4.96
N ASP A 103 -9.20 16.19 -3.64
CA ASP A 103 -9.15 17.47 -2.91
C ASP A 103 -10.00 18.52 -3.60
N GLU A 104 -11.30 18.23 -3.71
CA GLU A 104 -12.29 19.04 -4.45
C GLU A 104 -11.92 19.28 -5.93
N GLY A 105 -11.14 18.38 -6.53
CA GLY A 105 -10.63 18.47 -7.90
C GLY A 105 -9.37 19.32 -8.06
N PHE A 106 -8.67 19.65 -6.98
CA PHE A 106 -7.35 20.27 -7.02
C PHE A 106 -6.29 19.29 -7.52
N LEU A 107 -6.41 18.01 -7.17
CA LEU A 107 -5.48 16.96 -7.54
C LEU A 107 -5.94 16.18 -8.77
N ASN A 108 -4.97 15.64 -9.51
CA ASN A 108 -5.21 14.69 -10.58
C ASN A 108 -5.08 13.26 -10.03
N PRO A 109 -6.18 12.50 -9.87
CA PRO A 109 -6.14 11.14 -9.32
C PRO A 109 -5.21 10.19 -10.05
N PHE A 110 -5.16 10.28 -11.38
CA PHE A 110 -4.37 9.36 -12.22
C PHE A 110 -2.87 9.63 -12.08
N ALA A 111 -2.48 10.90 -12.01
CA ALA A 111 -1.09 11.27 -11.78
C ALA A 111 -0.64 11.00 -10.34
N CYS A 112 -1.51 11.30 -9.36
CA CYS A 112 -1.27 11.07 -7.95
C CYS A 112 -1.03 9.58 -7.67
N VAL A 113 -2.00 8.74 -8.00
CA VAL A 113 -1.96 7.31 -7.69
C VAL A 113 -0.69 6.67 -8.24
N ASP A 114 -0.36 6.93 -9.50
CA ASP A 114 0.74 6.25 -10.18
C ASP A 114 2.10 6.79 -9.75
N ARG A 115 2.29 8.12 -9.77
CA ARG A 115 3.61 8.73 -9.54
C ARG A 115 3.94 9.00 -8.09
N HIS A 116 2.94 9.34 -7.28
CA HIS A 116 3.19 9.80 -5.92
C HIS A 116 2.90 8.69 -4.91
N TYR A 117 1.69 8.15 -4.87
CA TYR A 117 1.34 7.22 -3.79
C TYR A 117 1.96 5.84 -3.98
N TYR A 118 1.68 5.19 -5.11
CA TYR A 118 2.15 3.83 -5.35
C TYR A 118 3.69 3.74 -5.52
N THR A 119 4.28 4.64 -6.31
CA THR A 119 5.71 4.59 -6.63
C THR A 119 6.58 4.93 -5.42
N HIS A 120 6.24 5.97 -4.64
CA HIS A 120 7.03 6.32 -3.45
C HIS A 120 6.91 5.25 -2.36
N GLU A 121 5.72 4.69 -2.12
CA GLU A 121 5.55 3.63 -1.12
C GLU A 121 6.33 2.37 -1.50
N SER A 122 6.24 1.94 -2.76
CA SER A 122 7.02 0.80 -3.26
C SER A 122 8.53 1.05 -3.13
N ALA A 123 9.00 2.25 -3.44
CA ALA A 123 10.40 2.64 -3.29
C ALA A 123 10.84 2.67 -1.82
N ALA A 124 10.00 3.17 -0.91
CA ALA A 124 10.28 3.19 0.52
C ALA A 124 10.47 1.76 1.07
N TYR A 125 9.61 0.82 0.68
CA TYR A 125 9.79 -0.58 1.04
C TYR A 125 11.13 -1.12 0.51
N ILE A 126 11.49 -0.86 -0.75
CA ILE A 126 12.78 -1.31 -1.30
C ILE A 126 13.96 -0.73 -0.51
N THR A 127 13.93 0.55 -0.15
CA THR A 127 14.98 1.21 0.64
C THR A 127 15.08 0.67 2.07
N LEU A 128 13.97 0.23 2.66
CA LEU A 128 13.88 -0.27 4.04
C LEU A 128 13.89 -1.80 4.14
N VAL A 129 14.41 -2.49 3.12
CA VAL A 129 14.41 -3.95 3.01
C VAL A 129 15.05 -4.66 4.22
N ASP A 130 16.04 -4.04 4.87
CA ASP A 130 16.72 -4.58 6.05
C ASP A 130 15.84 -4.61 7.32
N LEU A 131 14.79 -3.79 7.33
CA LEU A 131 13.82 -3.62 8.41
C LEU A 131 12.56 -4.49 8.23
N MET A 132 12.35 -5.05 7.04
CA MET A 132 11.19 -5.91 6.73
C MET A 132 11.12 -7.16 7.60
N GLY A 133 9.92 -7.49 8.05
CA GLY A 133 9.64 -8.63 8.94
C GLY A 133 10.26 -8.48 10.33
N LYS A 134 10.73 -7.26 10.68
CA LYS A 134 11.27 -6.90 12.00
C LYS A 134 10.52 -5.70 12.53
N LYS A 135 10.80 -4.52 11.94
CA LYS A 135 10.23 -3.22 12.34
C LYS A 135 9.10 -2.77 11.41
N ILE A 136 9.12 -3.20 10.16
CA ILE A 136 8.04 -2.96 9.18
C ILE A 136 7.50 -4.29 8.65
N ALA A 137 6.25 -4.30 8.19
CA ALA A 137 5.62 -5.44 7.53
C ALA A 137 6.47 -5.96 6.36
N GLU A 138 6.49 -7.27 6.13
CA GLU A 138 7.09 -7.80 4.90
C GLU A 138 6.35 -7.29 3.65
N PHE A 139 7.11 -6.78 2.69
CA PHE A 139 6.61 -6.45 1.36
C PHE A 139 6.70 -7.69 0.45
N TYR A 140 5.56 -8.20 0.01
CA TYR A 140 5.50 -9.38 -0.88
C TYR A 140 5.62 -9.01 -2.36
N GLY A 141 5.33 -7.76 -2.70
CA GLY A 141 5.50 -7.25 -4.06
C GLY A 141 4.40 -6.29 -4.48
N SER A 142 4.58 -5.77 -5.68
CA SER A 142 3.58 -4.99 -6.40
C SER A 142 2.91 -5.85 -7.48
N PHE A 143 1.61 -5.62 -7.66
CA PHE A 143 0.77 -6.33 -8.61
C PHE A 143 -0.19 -5.37 -9.32
N SER A 144 -0.82 -5.89 -10.37
CA SER A 144 -1.93 -5.22 -11.05
C SER A 144 -3.11 -6.16 -11.14
N VAL A 145 -4.31 -5.60 -11.01
CA VAL A 145 -5.57 -6.31 -11.20
C VAL A 145 -6.39 -5.61 -12.27
N SER A 146 -7.02 -6.39 -13.15
CA SER A 146 -8.00 -5.87 -14.11
C SER A 146 -9.40 -6.03 -13.51
N ILE A 147 -10.03 -4.92 -13.17
CA ILE A 147 -11.38 -4.88 -12.60
C ILE A 147 -12.37 -4.58 -13.73
N PRO A 148 -13.41 -5.41 -13.93
CA PRO A 148 -14.44 -5.11 -14.91
C PRO A 148 -15.17 -3.81 -14.55
N VAL A 149 -15.41 -3.00 -15.56
CA VAL A 149 -16.21 -1.78 -15.49
C VAL A 149 -17.60 -2.04 -16.07
N ASP A 150 -17.62 -2.66 -17.26
CA ASP A 150 -18.81 -3.12 -17.96
C ASP A 150 -18.48 -4.41 -18.74
N GLU A 151 -19.40 -4.88 -19.59
CA GLU A 151 -19.23 -6.12 -20.38
C GLU A 151 -18.05 -6.09 -21.36
N SER A 152 -17.56 -4.89 -21.72
CA SER A 152 -16.56 -4.67 -22.76
C SER A 152 -15.26 -4.00 -22.26
N HIS A 153 -15.30 -3.36 -21.09
CA HIS A 153 -14.19 -2.60 -20.55
C HIS A 153 -13.72 -3.12 -19.20
N THR A 154 -12.40 -3.16 -19.04
CA THR A 154 -11.73 -3.42 -17.76
C THR A 154 -10.82 -2.25 -17.44
N ARG A 155 -10.75 -1.89 -16.17
CA ARG A 155 -9.79 -0.92 -15.65
C ARG A 155 -8.66 -1.62 -14.91
N THR A 156 -7.43 -1.20 -15.15
CA THR A 156 -6.25 -1.77 -14.48
C THR A 156 -5.91 -0.98 -13.24
N VAL A 157 -5.92 -1.62 -12.07
CA VAL A 157 -5.63 -1.02 -10.77
C VAL A 157 -4.32 -1.57 -10.22
N ARG A 158 -3.49 -0.71 -9.63
CA ARG A 158 -2.24 -1.09 -8.96
C ARG A 158 -2.56 -1.55 -7.54
N LEU A 159 -1.86 -2.57 -7.07
CA LEU A 159 -1.92 -2.96 -5.67
C LEU A 159 -0.55 -3.38 -5.16
N ILE A 160 -0.31 -3.20 -3.86
CA ILE A 160 0.80 -3.82 -3.16
C ILE A 160 0.29 -4.87 -2.18
N LEU A 161 1.09 -5.91 -1.98
CA LEU A 161 0.78 -6.98 -1.05
C LEU A 161 1.76 -6.96 0.12
N LEU A 162 1.23 -6.89 1.33
CA LEU A 162 1.97 -6.74 2.57
C LEU A 162 1.65 -7.88 3.54
N GLU A 163 2.55 -8.10 4.49
CA GLU A 163 2.32 -8.97 5.64
C GLU A 163 1.09 -8.54 6.44
N TYR A 164 0.23 -9.51 6.75
CA TYR A 164 -0.79 -9.32 7.76
C TYR A 164 -0.18 -9.50 9.15
N ILE A 165 -0.13 -8.42 9.92
CA ILE A 165 0.35 -8.43 11.30
C ILE A 165 -0.84 -8.66 12.23
N SER A 166 -0.82 -9.79 12.92
CA SER A 166 -1.83 -10.13 13.92
C SER A 166 -1.54 -9.37 15.22
N GLY A 167 -1.99 -8.12 15.28
CA GLY A 167 -1.84 -7.27 16.46
C GLY A 167 -2.92 -6.20 16.55
N LYS A 168 -2.82 -5.37 17.58
CA LYS A 168 -3.76 -4.28 17.84
C LYS A 168 -3.09 -2.94 17.51
N PRO A 169 -3.74 -2.01 16.79
CA PRO A 169 -3.18 -0.68 16.60
C PRO A 169 -3.04 0.02 17.96
N MET A 170 -1.94 0.75 18.14
CA MET A 170 -1.62 1.44 19.38
C MET A 170 -2.69 2.48 19.73
N LEU A 171 -3.35 3.08 18.74
CA LEU A 171 -4.49 3.96 18.97
C LEU A 171 -5.63 3.30 19.75
N ALA A 172 -5.86 2.00 19.55
CA ALA A 172 -6.91 1.27 20.24
C ALA A 172 -6.44 0.71 21.59
N ALA A 173 -5.15 0.78 21.90
CA ALA A 173 -4.57 0.23 23.11
C ALA A 173 -4.88 1.14 24.32
N ASP A 174 -5.21 0.55 25.46
CA ASP A 174 -5.36 1.29 26.70
C ASP A 174 -3.99 1.38 27.39
N PRO A 175 -3.45 2.59 27.66
CA PRO A 175 -2.17 2.74 28.36
C PRO A 175 -2.11 2.02 29.72
N GLU A 176 -3.24 1.84 30.40
CA GLU A 176 -3.32 1.18 31.71
C GLU A 176 -3.10 -0.33 31.65
N ASP A 177 -3.33 -0.94 30.49
CA ASP A 177 -3.05 -2.37 30.26
C ASP A 177 -1.53 -2.67 30.17
N TYR A 178 -0.68 -1.63 30.07
CA TYR A 178 0.75 -1.78 29.85
C TYR A 178 1.58 -1.25 31.01
N ASN A 179 2.51 -2.08 31.49
CA ASN A 179 3.49 -1.68 32.48
C ASN A 179 4.51 -0.67 31.91
N GLN A 180 5.28 -0.04 32.79
CA GLN A 180 6.24 1.01 32.40
C GLN A 180 7.30 0.53 31.40
N LEU A 181 7.69 -0.75 31.45
CA LEU A 181 8.63 -1.34 30.49
C LEU A 181 7.97 -1.49 29.10
N SER A 182 6.74 -1.97 29.05
CA SER A 182 5.95 -2.08 27.82
C SER A 182 5.63 -0.71 27.20
N ARG A 183 5.54 0.35 28.01
CA ARG A 183 5.41 1.74 27.53
C ARG A 183 6.68 2.26 26.82
N GLN A 184 7.82 1.56 26.90
CA GLN A 184 9.01 1.89 26.09
C GLN A 184 8.80 1.68 24.58
N VAL A 185 7.68 1.07 24.17
CA VAL A 185 7.23 1.02 22.78
C VAL A 185 7.27 2.40 22.10
N LEU A 186 6.90 3.46 22.81
CA LEU A 186 6.96 4.83 22.28
C LEU A 186 8.39 5.26 21.96
N LYS A 187 9.36 4.87 22.80
CA LYS A 187 10.78 5.11 22.53
C LYS A 187 11.21 4.37 21.27
N SER A 188 10.82 3.10 21.12
CA SER A 188 11.14 2.32 19.93
C SER A 188 10.51 2.88 18.66
N ALA A 189 9.32 3.49 18.74
CA ALA A 189 8.69 4.21 17.64
C ALA A 189 9.53 5.43 17.21
N ILE A 190 9.98 6.26 18.17
CA ILE A 190 10.85 7.42 17.90
C ILE A 190 12.22 6.98 17.36
N ASP A 191 12.82 5.93 17.93
CA ASP A 191 14.08 5.37 17.47
C ASP A 191 13.94 4.84 16.02
N PHE A 192 12.77 4.30 15.66
CA PHE A 192 12.47 3.86 14.29
C PHE A 192 12.29 5.04 13.34
N GLU A 193 11.51 6.06 13.71
CA GLU A 193 11.33 7.27 12.90
C GLU A 193 12.68 7.94 12.59
N SER A 194 13.54 8.07 13.62
CA SER A 194 14.89 8.62 13.48
C SER A 194 15.74 7.81 12.49
N LEU A 195 15.66 6.47 12.59
CA LEU A 195 16.36 5.55 11.71
C LEU A 195 15.89 5.63 10.25
N VAL A 196 14.60 5.88 10.02
CA VAL A 196 14.04 6.07 8.66
C VAL A 196 14.45 7.43 8.10
N TYR A 197 14.46 8.47 8.94
CA TYR A 197 14.92 9.80 8.59
C TYR A 197 16.39 9.83 8.15
N GLU A 198 17.26 9.04 8.80
CA GLU A 198 18.66 8.84 8.38
C GLU A 198 18.83 8.26 6.97
N ARG A 199 17.76 7.67 6.39
CA ARG A 199 17.74 7.15 5.00
C ARG A 199 17.05 8.10 4.02
N ASP A 200 16.94 9.38 4.37
CA ASP A 200 16.29 10.43 3.58
C ASP A 200 14.80 10.13 3.28
N ILE A 201 14.13 9.40 4.17
CA ILE A 201 12.70 9.13 4.09
C ILE A 201 11.99 9.87 5.22
N LEU A 202 11.00 10.67 4.86
CA LEU A 202 10.11 11.32 5.82
C LEU A 202 8.81 10.53 5.95
N LEU A 203 8.51 10.03 7.15
CA LEU A 203 7.23 9.38 7.44
C LEU A 203 6.16 10.44 7.73
N THR A 204 5.43 10.84 6.69
CA THR A 204 4.40 11.89 6.75
C THR A 204 3.15 11.50 7.53
N ASP A 205 2.89 10.19 7.70
CA ASP A 205 1.75 9.65 8.45
C ASP A 205 2.17 8.72 9.60
N PHE A 206 3.22 9.12 10.35
CA PHE A 206 3.64 8.37 11.52
C PHE A 206 2.69 8.58 12.71
N MET A 207 1.53 7.93 12.69
CA MET A 207 0.47 8.07 13.70
C MET A 207 0.21 6.78 14.49
N LEU A 208 -0.35 6.90 15.69
CA LEU A 208 -0.64 5.77 16.59
C LEU A 208 -1.49 4.66 15.96
N ARG A 209 -2.30 4.98 14.94
CA ARG A 209 -3.13 4.00 14.22
C ARG A 209 -2.30 3.08 13.31
N ASN A 210 -1.12 3.52 12.88
CA ASN A 210 -0.21 2.80 11.98
C ASN A 210 0.86 2.01 12.77
N ILE A 211 0.84 2.11 14.10
CA ILE A 211 1.74 1.36 14.98
C ILE A 211 0.98 0.14 15.51
N ILE A 212 1.39 -1.05 15.09
CA ILE A 212 0.76 -2.30 15.56
C ILE A 212 1.55 -2.88 16.73
N LEU A 213 0.83 -3.09 17.84
CA LEU A 213 1.34 -3.78 19.02
C LEU A 213 1.16 -5.28 18.81
N VAL A 214 2.27 -6.01 18.86
CA VAL A 214 2.33 -7.46 18.71
C VAL A 214 2.75 -8.07 20.04
N ASP A 215 2.01 -9.08 20.50
CA ASP A 215 2.37 -9.80 21.71
C ASP A 215 3.59 -10.70 21.43
N SER A 216 4.61 -10.57 22.28
CA SER A 216 5.82 -11.38 22.29
C SER A 216 5.58 -12.90 22.26
N ALA A 217 4.46 -13.39 22.80
CA ALA A 217 4.11 -14.81 22.81
C ALA A 217 3.73 -15.37 21.42
N SER A 218 3.32 -14.52 20.48
CA SER A 218 3.00 -14.92 19.10
C SER A 218 4.24 -15.02 18.20
N CYS A 219 5.40 -14.57 18.68
CA CYS A 219 6.68 -14.63 17.98
C CYS A 219 7.37 -15.96 18.30
N SER A 220 6.88 -17.08 17.75
CA SER A 220 7.58 -18.35 17.87
C SER A 220 8.90 -18.28 17.09
N GLU A 221 10.01 -18.38 17.83
CA GLU A 221 11.41 -18.49 17.42
C GLU A 221 12.18 -17.20 17.02
N LYS A 222 12.19 -16.13 17.82
CA LYS A 222 13.32 -15.16 17.84
C LYS A 222 13.61 -14.62 19.25
N PRO A 223 14.89 -14.34 19.60
CA PRO A 223 15.27 -14.01 20.97
C PRO A 223 14.67 -12.67 21.42
N ALA A 224 14.27 -12.67 22.68
CA ALA A 224 13.50 -11.64 23.35
C ALA A 224 14.18 -10.26 23.33
N TRP A 225 13.76 -9.40 22.40
CA TRP A 225 13.68 -7.95 22.59
C TRP A 225 12.38 -7.48 21.94
N SER A 226 11.60 -6.69 22.67
CA SER A 226 10.32 -6.05 22.30
C SER A 226 10.21 -5.77 20.80
N SER A 227 9.51 -6.66 20.08
CA SER A 227 9.37 -6.59 18.63
C SER A 227 8.11 -5.81 18.29
N LEU A 228 8.29 -4.54 17.94
CA LEU A 228 7.28 -3.76 17.23
C LEU A 228 7.40 -4.10 15.76
N THR A 229 6.32 -4.58 15.15
CA THR A 229 6.22 -4.71 13.70
C THR A 229 5.13 -3.75 13.26
N LEU A 230 5.50 -2.67 12.60
CA LEU A 230 4.57 -1.70 12.04
C LEU A 230 3.88 -2.34 10.84
N ALA A 231 2.56 -2.53 10.92
CA ALA A 231 1.76 -2.64 9.72
C ALA A 231 1.47 -1.20 9.35
N GLU A 232 2.24 -0.67 8.41
CA GLU A 232 1.84 0.56 7.75
C GLU A 232 0.53 0.29 7.02
N PRO A 233 -0.47 1.11 7.25
CA PRO A 233 -1.14 1.71 6.13
C PRO A 233 -0.75 3.18 6.11
N PHE A 234 -0.58 3.73 4.90
CA PHE A 234 -0.45 5.17 4.61
C PHE A 234 0.96 5.78 4.62
N LEU A 235 1.89 5.22 3.86
CA LEU A 235 2.86 6.08 3.17
C LEU A 235 2.12 6.92 2.12
N ALA A 236 1.93 8.21 2.40
CA ALA A 236 1.62 9.25 1.43
C ALA A 236 2.83 10.18 1.36
N VAL A 237 3.77 9.91 0.46
CA VAL A 237 4.86 10.85 0.14
C VAL A 237 4.35 11.87 -0.87
#